data_AF-A0A354SJ37-F1
#
_entry.id   AF-A0A354SJ37-F1
#
_cell.length_a   1.000
_cell.length_b   1.000
_cell.length_c   1.000
_cell.angle_alpha   90.00
_cell.angle_beta   90.00
_cell.angle_gamma   90.00
#
_symmetry.space_group_name_H-M   'P 1'
#
loop_
_entity.id
_entity.type
_entity.pdbx_description
1 polymer ?
#
loop_
_entity_poly.entity_id
_entity_poly.type
_entity_poly.pdbx_seq_one_letter_code
_entity_poly.pdbx_strand_id
1 'polypeptide(L)' 'FVVLKEGESCTADEIIKFCKEKLAPYKVPKLVEFRESIPKSAVGKILRKVLRDEEEAKAKQQP' A
#
# COMPACT_ATOMS: atom_id res chain seq x y z
N PHE A 1 0.53 -0.58 0.03
CA PHE A 1 0.22 0.85 -0.21
C PHE A 1 -0.25 1.05 -1.64
N VAL A 2 -1.32 1.79 -1.82
CA VAL A 2 -1.92 2.11 -3.12
C VAL A 2 -2.25 3.60 -3.14
N VAL A 3 -2.01 4.26 -4.26
CA VAL A 3 -2.48 5.62 -4.54
C VAL A 3 -3.44 5.50 -5.71
N LEU A 4 -4.68 5.96 -5.53
CA LEU A 4 -5.67 5.97 -6.59
C LEU A 4 -5.38 7.12 -7.55
N LYS A 5 -5.81 6.95 -8.80
CA LYS A 5 -5.81 8.07 -9.75
C LYS A 5 -6.89 9.05 -9.33
N GLU A 6 -6.71 10.30 -9.73
CA GLU A 6 -7.69 11.36 -9.46
C GLU A 6 -9.06 10.98 -10.06
N GLY A 7 -10.12 11.13 -9.26
CA GLY A 7 -11.49 10.77 -9.65
C GLY A 7 -11.84 9.28 -9.55
N GLU A 8 -10.87 8.40 -9.26
CA GLU A 8 -11.10 6.97 -9.12
C GLU A 8 -11.35 6.57 -7.66
N SER A 9 -12.20 5.58 -7.45
CA SER A 9 -12.49 4.98 -6.14
C SER A 9 -12.33 3.48 -6.19
N CYS A 10 -11.70 2.89 -5.18
CA CYS A 10 -11.59 1.45 -5.05
C CYS A 10 -11.42 1.06 -3.57
N THR A 11 -11.93 -0.11 -3.21
CA THR A 11 -11.82 -0.68 -1.86
C THR A 11 -10.64 -1.64 -1.75
N ALA A 12 -10.21 -1.92 -0.52
CA ALA A 12 -9.13 -2.87 -0.26
C ALA A 12 -9.50 -4.28 -0.75
N ASP A 13 -10.75 -4.71 -0.53
CA ASP A 13 -11.27 -6.00 -0.98
C ASP A 13 -11.28 -6.15 -2.50
N GLU A 14 -11.63 -5.10 -3.24
CA GLU A 14 -11.58 -5.12 -4.71
C GLU A 14 -10.15 -5.32 -5.22
N ILE A 15 -9.16 -4.62 -4.65
CA ILE A 15 -7.75 -4.80 -4.98
C ILE A 15 -7.28 -6.23 -4.65
N ILE A 16 -7.65 -6.75 -3.48
CA ILE A 16 -7.28 -8.11 -3.06
C ILE A 16 -7.92 -9.15 -3.97
N LYS A 17 -9.21 -9.00 -4.31
CA LYS A 17 -9.93 -9.89 -5.22
C LYS A 17 -9.29 -9.90 -6.61
N PHE A 18 -8.97 -8.72 -7.14
CA PHE A 18 -8.25 -8.59 -8.42
C PHE A 18 -6.90 -9.31 -8.38
N CYS A 19 -6.15 -9.19 -7.29
CA CYS A 19 -4.90 -9.92 -7.10
C CYS A 19 -5.10 -11.43 -6.99
N LYS A 20 -6.16 -11.91 -6.30
CA LYS A 20 -6.47 -13.35 -6.18
C LYS A 20 -6.79 -14.00 -7.52
N GLU A 21 -7.48 -13.28 -8.40
CA GLU A 21 -7.85 -13.79 -9.73
C GLU A 21 -6.63 -13.88 -10.68
N LYS A 22 -5.61 -13.04 -10.47
CA LYS A 22 -4.47 -12.89 -11.41
C LYS A 22 -3.13 -13.39 -10.88
N LEU A 23 -2.99 -13.61 -9.57
CA LEU A 23 -1.73 -14.00 -8.94
C LEU A 23 -1.88 -15.31 -8.17
N ALA A 24 -0.75 -16.01 -8.03
CA ALA A 24 -0.69 -17.17 -7.14
C ALA A 24 -1.01 -16.74 -5.68
N PRO A 25 -1.65 -17.61 -4.86
CA PRO A 25 -2.15 -17.26 -3.54
C PRO A 25 -1.12 -16.60 -2.60
N TYR A 26 0.15 -17.01 -2.68
CA TYR A 26 1.23 -16.46 -1.84
C TYR A 26 1.68 -15.04 -2.24
N LYS A 27 1.33 -14.57 -3.45
CA LYS A 27 1.64 -13.21 -3.92
C LYS A 27 0.51 -12.22 -3.64
N VAL A 28 -0.63 -12.69 -3.18
CA VAL A 28 -1.78 -11.84 -2.87
C VAL A 28 -1.45 -11.00 -1.63
N PRO A 29 -1.60 -9.68 -1.68
CA PRO A 29 -1.37 -8.83 -0.52
C PRO A 29 -2.38 -9.17 0.58
N LYS A 30 -1.91 -9.23 1.83
CA LYS A 30 -2.77 -9.44 3.00
C LYS A 30 -3.45 -8.16 3.47
N LEU A 31 -2.80 -7.02 3.27
CA LEU A 31 -3.24 -5.70 3.71
C LEU A 31 -3.05 -4.71 2.57
N VAL A 32 -4.02 -3.81 2.41
CA VAL A 32 -3.99 -2.73 1.45
C VAL A 32 -4.31 -1.43 2.18
N GLU A 33 -3.36 -0.50 2.16
CA GLU A 33 -3.53 0.85 2.70
C GLU A 33 -3.53 1.85 1.55
N PHE A 34 -4.59 2.65 1.48
CA PHE A 34 -4.69 3.76 0.54
C PHE A 34 -4.03 5.00 1.13
N ARG A 35 -3.29 5.72 0.30
CA ARG A 35 -2.63 6.99 0.67
C ARG A 35 -2.82 7.99 -0.46
N GLU A 36 -2.74 9.27 -0.13
CA GLU A 36 -2.74 10.35 -1.13
C GLU A 36 -1.44 10.36 -1.94
N SER A 37 -0.32 10.00 -1.32
CA SER A 37 0.96 9.93 -1.98
C SER A 37 1.89 8.87 -1.38
N ILE A 38 2.87 8.44 -2.18
CA ILE A 38 3.95 7.56 -1.75
C ILE A 38 5.21 8.41 -1.55
N PRO A 39 5.95 8.26 -0.44
CA PRO A 39 7.19 8.98 -0.21
C PRO A 39 8.19 8.63 -1.31
N LYS A 40 8.69 9.68 -1.97
CA LYS A 40 9.66 9.60 -3.05
C LYS A 40 10.87 10.48 -2.72
N SER A 41 12.03 10.10 -3.22
CA SER A 41 13.22 10.95 -3.16
C SER A 41 13.06 12.16 -4.09
N ALA A 42 13.95 13.15 -3.97
CA ALA A 42 13.97 14.32 -4.87
C ALA A 42 14.08 13.96 -6.36
N VAL A 43 14.60 12.77 -6.68
CA VAL A 43 14.70 12.23 -8.05
C VAL A 43 13.59 11.20 -8.37
N GLY A 44 12.54 11.12 -7.55
CA GLY A 44 11.34 10.32 -7.80
C GLY A 44 11.40 8.84 -7.39
N LYS A 45 12.50 8.37 -6.76
CA LYS A 45 12.61 6.97 -6.32
C LYS A 45 11.71 6.71 -5.12
N ILE A 46 10.94 5.64 -5.13
CA ILE A 46 10.09 5.24 -4.00
C ILE A 46 10.96 4.91 -2.77
N LEU A 47 10.70 5.60 -1.66
CA LEU A 47 11.40 5.43 -0.39
C LEU A 47 10.72 4.33 0.44
N ARG A 48 10.97 3.06 0.07
CA ARG A 48 10.41 1.90 0.79
C ARG A 48 10.80 1.84 2.26
N LYS A 49 11.95 2.40 2.63
CA LYS A 49 12.40 2.47 4.03
C LYS A 49 11.46 3.32 4.88
N VAL A 50 11.11 4.53 4.40
CA VAL A 50 10.19 5.44 5.09
C VAL A 50 8.83 4.77 5.32
N LEU A 51 8.29 4.12 4.29
CA LEU A 51 7.06 3.35 4.41
C LEU A 51 7.12 2.26 5.49
N ARG A 52 8.26 1.59 5.65
CA ARG A 52 8.44 0.54 6.67
C ARG A 52 8.56 1.16 8.06
N ASP A 53 9.36 2.19 8.20
CA ASP A 53 9.60 2.86 9.49
C ASP A 53 8.29 3.46 10.05
N GLU A 54 7.44 4.02 9.18
CA GLU A 54 6.10 4.51 9.56
C GLU A 54 5.18 3.40 10.06
N GLU A 55 5.13 2.24 9.40
CA GLU A 55 4.32 1.10 9.84
C GLU A 55 4.84 0.50 11.15
N GLU A 56 6.16 0.40 11.31
CA GLU A 56 6.77 -0.04 12.57
C GLU A 56 6.47 0.93 13.72
N ALA A 57 6.44 2.24 13.45
CA ALA A 57 6.07 3.24 14.43
C ALA A 57 4.59 3.18 14.80
N LYS A 58 3.68 2.94 13.84
CA LYS A 58 2.24 2.71 14.10
C LYS A 58 2.04 1.47 14.98
N ALA A 59 2.72 0.37 14.67
CA ALA A 59 2.61 -0.89 15.42
C ALA A 59 3.08 -0.75 16.88
N LYS A 60 4.04 0.13 17.17
CA LYS A 60 4.53 0.41 18.53
C LYS A 60 3.64 1.36 19.34
N GLN A 61 2.75 2.10 18.67
CA GLN A 61 1.86 3.09 19.30
C GLN A 61 0.45 2.55 19.59
N GLN A 62 0.11 1.36 19.09
CA GLN A 62 -1.12 0.66 19.49
C GLN A 62 -0.87 -0.08 20.82
N PRO A 63 -1.56 0.28 21.92
CA PRO A 63 -1.41 -0.35 23.23
C PRO A 63 -1.94 -1.79 23.27
#